data_AF-A0A291LXE3-F1
#
_entry.id   AF-A0A291LXE3-F1
#
_cell.length_a   1.000
_cell.length_b   1.000
_cell.length_c   1.000
_cell.angle_alpha   90.00
_cell.angle_beta   90.00
_cell.angle_gamma   90.00
#
_symmetry.space_group_name_H-M   'P 1'
#
loop_
_entity.id
_entity.type
_entity.pdbx_description
1 polymer ?
#
loop_
_entity_poly.entity_id
_entity_poly.type
_entity_poly.pdbx_seq_one_letter_code
_entity_poly.pdbx_strand_id
1 'polypeptide(L)'
;MKTKFPFTRHIACGVLFAGVASAALAHSGATGLVKERMVAMSAMGDAIKSVAPMMSGDAAFDADAVRAAAGVIQDHAGDTMTALFPEDDANEASYVKDAIWQDWDQFSDLAQQLKLYGEGLEQAAANGLAAAGGADSSAMMGTSDMMGAAPDTADMMGGSAMMGGSAAEPILSVDALAAMPADEVFAKVSDTCSACHTKFRKEAR
;
A
#
# COMPACT_ATOMS: atom_id res chain seq x y z
N MET A 1 -71.23 -15.70 0.59
CA MET A 1 -69.77 -15.73 0.87
C MET A 1 -69.31 -14.32 1.16
N LYS A 2 -68.72 -14.11 2.34
CA LYS A 2 -68.23 -12.82 2.84
C LYS A 2 -66.71 -12.80 2.64
N THR A 3 -66.17 -11.79 1.97
CA THR A 3 -64.75 -11.44 2.09
C THR A 3 -64.64 -9.94 2.36
N LYS A 4 -64.45 -9.65 3.66
CA LYS A 4 -63.99 -8.37 4.18
C LYS A 4 -62.54 -8.16 3.72
N PHE A 5 -62.22 -7.00 3.16
CA PHE A 5 -60.85 -6.50 3.09
C PHE A 5 -60.64 -5.56 4.28
N PRO A 6 -59.74 -5.89 5.23
CA PRO A 6 -59.27 -4.91 6.20
C PRO A 6 -57.84 -4.45 5.87
N PHE A 7 -57.61 -3.14 6.11
CA PHE A 7 -56.35 -2.56 6.63
C PHE A 7 -55.12 -2.66 5.68
N THR A 8 -54.33 -1.61 5.39
CA THR A 8 -53.78 -0.58 6.27
C THR A 8 -53.16 0.54 5.42
N ARG A 9 -53.32 1.79 5.87
CA ARG A 9 -52.54 2.97 5.44
C ARG A 9 -51.09 2.85 5.92
N HIS A 10 -50.12 2.89 5.00
CA HIS A 10 -48.77 3.43 5.27
C HIS A 10 -48.35 4.20 4.00
N ILE A 11 -48.71 5.48 3.90
CA ILE A 11 -47.83 6.64 4.15
C ILE A 11 -46.37 6.36 3.78
N ALA A 12 -45.95 7.06 2.72
CA ALA A 12 -44.60 7.15 2.19
C ALA A 12 -43.53 7.44 3.24
N CYS A 13 -42.35 6.88 3.04
CA CYS A 13 -41.10 7.55 3.35
C CYS A 13 -39.98 6.90 2.52
N GLY A 14 -39.92 7.26 1.23
CA GLY A 14 -38.75 6.97 0.42
C GLY A 14 -37.63 7.89 0.89
N VAL A 15 -36.78 7.39 1.79
CA VAL A 15 -35.54 8.08 2.16
C VAL A 15 -34.57 7.89 1.00
N LEU A 16 -34.58 8.87 0.08
CA LEU A 16 -33.48 9.10 -0.85
C LEU A 16 -32.24 9.42 0.01
N PHE A 17 -31.38 8.43 0.20
CA PHE A 17 -30.01 8.68 0.64
C PHE A 17 -29.28 9.38 -0.50
N ALA A 18 -29.44 10.71 -0.55
CA ALA A 18 -28.49 11.57 -1.24
C ALA A 18 -27.18 11.47 -0.45
N GLY A 19 -26.26 10.61 -0.92
CA GLY A 19 -24.90 10.56 -0.43
C GLY A 19 -24.26 11.92 -0.68
N VAL A 20 -24.23 12.76 0.35
CA VAL A 20 -23.37 13.94 0.36
C VAL A 20 -21.95 13.40 0.45
N ALA A 21 -21.27 13.35 -0.68
CA ALA A 21 -19.82 13.19 -0.69
C ALA A 21 -19.25 14.44 -0.01
N SER A 22 -19.02 14.33 1.29
CA SER A 22 -18.20 15.27 2.04
C SER A 22 -16.79 15.13 1.48
N ALA A 23 -16.46 15.91 0.46
CA ALA A 23 -15.07 16.22 0.15
C ALA A 23 -14.50 16.89 1.41
N ALA A 24 -13.87 16.08 2.25
CA ALA A 24 -13.27 16.56 3.49
C ALA A 24 -12.30 17.68 3.13
N LEU A 25 -12.62 18.89 3.61
CA LEU A 25 -11.85 20.10 3.46
C LEU A 25 -10.60 20.03 4.37
N ALA A 26 -9.74 19.02 4.17
CA ALA A 26 -8.56 18.77 5.01
C ALA A 26 -7.33 19.61 4.61
N HIS A 27 -7.47 20.50 3.61
CA HIS A 27 -6.40 21.37 3.11
C HIS A 27 -6.64 22.84 3.48
N SER A 28 -7.12 23.11 4.69
CA SER A 28 -7.41 24.47 5.15
C SER A 28 -6.12 25.27 5.36
N GLY A 29 -5.67 25.99 4.32
CA GLY A 29 -4.66 27.05 4.42
C GLY A 29 -3.36 26.85 3.63
N ALA A 30 -3.12 25.68 3.05
CA ALA A 30 -1.92 25.45 2.22
C ALA A 30 -2.06 26.10 0.83
N THR A 31 -0.98 26.73 0.35
CA THR A 31 -0.90 27.33 -0.99
C THR A 31 0.36 26.86 -1.71
N GLY A 32 0.44 27.05 -3.03
CA GLY A 32 1.58 26.64 -3.86
C GLY A 32 1.97 25.17 -3.70
N LEU A 33 3.28 24.89 -3.69
CA LEU A 33 3.84 23.54 -3.59
C LEU A 33 3.41 22.80 -2.33
N VAL A 34 3.17 23.51 -1.21
CA VAL A 34 2.67 22.89 0.02
C VAL A 34 1.31 22.23 -0.22
N LYS A 35 0.42 22.90 -0.96
CA LYS A 35 -0.87 22.32 -1.32
C LYS A 35 -0.71 21.14 -2.28
N GLU A 36 0.15 21.28 -3.28
CA GLU A 36 0.38 20.25 -4.29
C GLU A 36 0.89 18.95 -3.68
N ARG A 37 1.89 18.99 -2.78
CA ARG A 37 2.35 17.78 -2.09
C ARG A 37 1.30 17.18 -1.17
N MET A 38 0.49 17.99 -0.48
CA MET A 38 -0.59 17.46 0.35
C MET A 38 -1.64 16.72 -0.50
N VAL A 39 -2.04 17.30 -1.64
CA VAL A 39 -2.96 16.66 -2.59
C VAL A 39 -2.39 15.34 -3.11
N ALA A 40 -1.12 15.32 -3.52
CA ALA A 40 -0.45 14.11 -4.00
C ALA A 40 -0.40 13.01 -2.92
N MET A 41 0.01 13.34 -1.69
CA MET A 41 0.04 12.38 -0.58
C MET A 41 -1.36 11.89 -0.19
N SER A 42 -2.38 12.75 -0.25
CA SER A 42 -3.77 12.36 0.00
C SER A 42 -4.28 11.41 -1.08
N ALA A 43 -4.02 11.68 -2.36
CA ALA A 43 -4.44 10.82 -3.47
C ALA A 43 -3.85 9.40 -3.31
N MET A 44 -2.55 9.29 -3.04
CA MET A 44 -1.92 7.99 -2.76
C MET A 44 -2.48 7.33 -1.50
N GLY A 45 -2.67 8.10 -0.42
CA GLY A 45 -3.24 7.58 0.83
C GLY A 45 -4.66 7.04 0.66
N ASP A 46 -5.47 7.64 -0.21
CA ASP A 46 -6.83 7.18 -0.52
C ASP A 46 -6.81 5.95 -1.44
N ALA A 47 -5.88 5.89 -2.40
CA ALA A 47 -5.63 4.70 -3.20
C ALA A 47 -5.27 3.49 -2.31
N ILE A 48 -4.32 3.64 -1.39
CA ILE A 48 -3.94 2.58 -0.43
C ILE A 48 -5.13 2.12 0.41
N LYS A 49 -5.90 3.06 0.98
CA LYS A 49 -7.10 2.72 1.78
C LYS A 49 -8.14 1.95 0.99
N SER A 50 -8.28 2.24 -0.31
CA SER A 50 -9.29 1.60 -1.16
C SER A 50 -9.03 0.11 -1.40
N VAL A 51 -7.75 -0.31 -1.41
CA VAL A 51 -7.36 -1.70 -1.71
C VAL A 51 -6.86 -2.46 -0.49
N ALA A 52 -6.50 -1.79 0.62
CA ALA A 52 -6.01 -2.44 1.83
C ALA A 52 -6.92 -3.56 2.38
N PRO A 53 -8.26 -3.41 2.44
CA PRO A 53 -9.14 -4.49 2.89
C PRO A 53 -9.11 -5.73 1.99
N MET A 54 -8.80 -5.56 0.69
CA MET A 54 -8.63 -6.69 -0.22
C MET A 54 -7.35 -7.46 0.12
N MET A 55 -6.28 -6.75 0.48
CA MET A 55 -4.99 -7.35 0.85
C MET A 55 -5.05 -8.13 2.16
N SER A 56 -5.88 -7.69 3.12
CA SER A 56 -6.11 -8.41 4.38
C SER A 56 -7.13 -9.55 4.29
N GLY A 57 -7.80 -9.71 3.15
CA GLY A 57 -8.88 -10.68 2.96
C GLY A 57 -10.23 -10.26 3.56
N ASP A 58 -10.35 -9.02 4.03
CA ASP A 58 -11.59 -8.45 4.56
C ASP A 58 -12.58 -8.02 3.46
N ALA A 59 -12.10 -7.93 2.21
CA ALA A 59 -12.89 -7.69 1.01
C ALA A 59 -12.47 -8.64 -0.13
N ALA A 60 -13.37 -8.84 -1.10
CA ALA A 60 -13.05 -9.63 -2.29
C ALA A 60 -11.94 -8.97 -3.11
N PHE A 61 -10.99 -9.76 -3.59
CA PHE A 61 -9.89 -9.27 -4.41
C PHE A 61 -10.38 -8.81 -5.79
N ASP A 62 -10.03 -7.59 -6.17
CA ASP A 62 -10.31 -7.00 -7.48
C ASP A 62 -9.00 -6.52 -8.12
N ALA A 63 -8.53 -7.26 -9.13
CA ALA A 63 -7.28 -6.96 -9.80
C ALA A 63 -7.30 -5.60 -10.54
N ASP A 64 -8.44 -5.15 -11.05
CA ASP A 64 -8.56 -3.85 -11.72
C ASP A 64 -8.49 -2.70 -10.71
N ALA A 65 -9.10 -2.87 -9.54
CA ALA A 65 -8.97 -1.91 -8.45
C ALA A 65 -7.52 -1.77 -7.97
N VAL A 66 -6.80 -2.89 -7.88
CA VAL A 66 -5.36 -2.90 -7.52
C VAL A 66 -4.52 -2.18 -8.57
N ARG A 67 -4.75 -2.45 -9.87
CA ARG A 67 -4.08 -1.74 -10.96
C ARG A 67 -4.35 -0.24 -10.92
N ALA A 68 -5.60 0.16 -10.69
CA ALA A 68 -5.96 1.58 -10.59
C ALA A 68 -5.26 2.26 -9.41
N ALA A 69 -5.23 1.63 -8.24
CA ALA A 69 -4.53 2.16 -7.07
C ALA A 69 -3.00 2.26 -7.30
N ALA A 70 -2.42 1.24 -7.95
CA ALA A 70 -1.02 1.22 -8.34
C ALA A 70 -0.66 2.38 -9.30
N GLY A 71 -1.52 2.66 -10.30
CA GLY A 71 -1.35 3.80 -11.20
C GLY A 71 -1.31 5.15 -10.46
N VAL A 72 -2.21 5.36 -9.49
CA VAL A 72 -2.21 6.58 -8.66
C VAL A 72 -0.91 6.74 -7.87
N ILE A 73 -0.34 5.63 -7.39
CA ILE A 73 0.96 5.66 -6.70
C ILE A 73 2.07 6.06 -7.67
N GLN A 74 2.12 5.45 -8.85
CA GLN A 74 3.14 5.76 -9.87
C GLN A 74 3.08 7.23 -10.32
N ASP A 75 1.89 7.78 -10.52
CA ASP A 75 1.67 9.16 -10.95
C ASP A 75 2.22 10.18 -9.95
N HIS A 76 2.23 9.84 -8.66
CA HIS A 76 2.61 10.75 -7.58
C HIS A 76 3.92 10.38 -6.86
N ALA A 77 4.61 9.33 -7.30
CA ALA A 77 5.88 8.88 -6.76
C ALA A 77 7.09 9.33 -7.61
N GLY A 78 8.29 8.92 -7.19
CA GLY A 78 9.53 9.17 -7.90
C GLY A 78 9.84 10.65 -8.15
N ASP A 79 10.28 10.98 -9.36
CA ASP A 79 10.61 12.35 -9.76
C ASP A 79 9.43 13.33 -9.60
N THR A 80 8.19 12.87 -9.80
CA THR A 80 7.00 13.70 -9.56
C THR A 80 6.92 14.12 -8.09
N MET A 81 7.27 13.21 -7.17
CA MET A 81 7.29 13.52 -5.75
C MET A 81 8.42 14.48 -5.41
N THR A 82 9.66 14.19 -5.84
CA THR A 82 10.84 14.98 -5.46
C THR A 82 10.77 16.40 -5.99
N ALA A 83 10.15 16.63 -7.16
CA ALA A 83 9.89 17.96 -7.70
C ALA A 83 9.03 18.86 -6.79
N LEU A 84 8.25 18.29 -5.86
CA LEU A 84 7.41 19.04 -4.92
C LEU A 84 8.14 19.46 -3.63
N PHE A 85 9.44 19.17 -3.51
CA PHE A 85 10.26 19.49 -2.34
C PHE A 85 11.53 20.30 -2.72
N PRO A 86 11.41 21.46 -3.38
CA PRO A 86 12.56 22.34 -3.57
C PRO A 86 13.13 22.79 -2.22
N GLU A 87 14.43 23.06 -2.18
CA GLU A 87 15.07 23.71 -1.04
C GLU A 87 14.62 25.19 -1.04
N ASP A 88 13.56 25.48 -0.29
CA ASP A 88 13.01 26.82 -0.11
C ASP A 88 12.69 27.11 1.36
N ASP A 89 12.54 28.41 1.67
CA ASP A 89 12.19 28.88 3.02
C ASP A 89 10.69 28.66 3.34
N ALA A 90 9.90 28.04 2.44
CA ALA A 90 8.42 27.99 2.53
C ALA A 90 7.86 26.84 3.38
N ASN A 91 8.71 26.16 4.15
CA ASN A 91 8.35 24.93 4.86
C ASN A 91 7.76 25.15 6.27
N GLU A 92 7.62 26.40 6.71
CA GLU A 92 7.04 26.77 8.02
C GLU A 92 5.59 26.28 8.21
N ALA A 93 4.80 26.12 7.14
CA ALA A 93 3.41 25.66 7.21
C ALA A 93 3.24 24.13 7.05
N SER A 94 4.32 23.35 7.15
CA SER A 94 4.34 21.99 6.63
C SER A 94 4.65 20.90 7.65
N TYR A 95 4.04 19.73 7.44
CA TYR A 95 4.36 18.49 8.15
C TYR A 95 5.71 17.88 7.74
N VAL A 96 6.59 18.66 7.12
CA VAL A 96 7.86 18.18 6.57
C VAL A 96 8.98 18.47 7.58
N LYS A 97 9.94 17.54 7.72
CA LYS A 97 11.15 17.71 8.53
C LYS A 97 12.30 18.21 7.65
N ASP A 98 13.19 19.02 8.22
CA ASP A 98 14.42 19.49 7.57
C ASP A 98 15.33 18.34 7.11
N ALA A 99 15.14 17.16 7.70
CA ALA A 99 15.82 15.92 7.33
C ALA A 99 15.74 15.60 5.83
N ILE A 100 14.69 16.04 5.11
CA ILE A 100 14.60 15.82 3.65
C ILE A 100 15.81 16.40 2.91
N TRP A 101 16.20 17.64 3.22
CA TRP A 101 17.32 18.30 2.53
C TRP A 101 18.68 17.89 3.11
N GLN A 102 18.70 17.38 4.35
CA GLN A 102 19.92 16.85 4.97
C GLN A 102 20.27 15.44 4.46
N ASP A 103 19.28 14.68 3.99
CA ASP A 103 19.43 13.32 3.49
C ASP A 103 18.58 13.12 2.22
N TRP A 104 18.89 13.96 1.23
CA TRP A 104 18.16 14.02 -0.03
C TRP A 104 18.24 12.71 -0.80
N ASP A 105 19.41 12.07 -0.82
CA ASP A 105 19.63 10.80 -1.49
C ASP A 105 18.63 9.76 -0.97
N GLN A 106 18.53 9.57 0.35
CA GLN A 106 17.57 8.61 0.90
C GLN A 106 16.10 8.99 0.63
N PHE A 107 15.75 10.28 0.69
CA PHE A 107 14.40 10.72 0.34
C PHE A 107 14.06 10.38 -1.10
N SER A 108 14.97 10.70 -2.03
CA SER A 108 14.82 10.43 -3.45
C SER A 108 14.79 8.93 -3.76
N ASP A 109 15.61 8.13 -3.08
CA ASP A 109 15.61 6.67 -3.22
C ASP A 109 14.29 6.06 -2.77
N LEU A 110 13.71 6.50 -1.65
CA LEU A 110 12.40 6.03 -1.20
C LEU A 110 11.29 6.45 -2.17
N ALA A 111 11.36 7.65 -2.75
CA ALA A 111 10.40 8.08 -3.76
C ALA A 111 10.48 7.21 -5.03
N GLN A 112 11.68 6.88 -5.49
CA GLN A 112 11.89 6.00 -6.65
C GLN A 112 11.49 4.55 -6.35
N GLN A 113 11.83 4.04 -5.16
CA GLN A 113 11.39 2.71 -4.71
C GLN A 113 9.86 2.62 -4.66
N LEU A 114 9.19 3.67 -4.16
CA LEU A 114 7.73 3.70 -4.14
C LEU A 114 7.14 3.61 -5.56
N LYS A 115 7.72 4.31 -6.53
CA LYS A 115 7.30 4.24 -7.93
C LYS A 115 7.50 2.83 -8.49
N LEU A 116 8.69 2.25 -8.28
CA LEU A 116 9.03 0.90 -8.74
C LEU A 116 8.13 -0.17 -8.10
N TYR A 117 7.81 -0.06 -6.81
CA TYR A 117 6.85 -0.96 -6.17
C TYR A 117 5.41 -0.73 -6.64
N GLY A 118 5.05 0.50 -7.03
CA GLY A 118 3.78 0.77 -7.72
C GLY A 118 3.70 0.07 -9.08
N GLU A 119 4.76 0.14 -9.89
CA GLU A 119 4.87 -0.58 -11.17
C GLU A 119 4.81 -2.10 -10.97
N GLY A 120 5.50 -2.60 -9.95
CA GLY A 120 5.44 -4.01 -9.56
C GLY A 120 4.04 -4.44 -9.10
N LEU A 121 3.36 -3.61 -8.30
CA LEU A 121 2.03 -3.91 -7.76
C LEU A 121 0.98 -3.99 -8.88
N GLU A 122 1.07 -3.11 -9.87
CA GLU A 122 0.19 -3.14 -11.04
C GLU A 122 0.27 -4.49 -11.77
N GLN A 123 1.48 -5.01 -11.95
CA GLN A 123 1.71 -6.29 -12.62
C GLN A 123 1.34 -7.48 -11.73
N ALA A 124 1.73 -7.43 -10.44
CA ALA A 124 1.42 -8.46 -9.44
C ALA A 124 -0.09 -8.62 -9.20
N ALA A 125 -0.91 -7.62 -9.55
CA ALA A 125 -2.37 -7.72 -9.48
C ALA A 125 -2.93 -8.94 -10.23
N ALA A 126 -2.25 -9.42 -11.28
CA ALA A 126 -2.64 -10.62 -12.01
C ALA A 126 -2.48 -11.93 -11.21
N ASN A 127 -1.64 -11.92 -10.17
CA ASN A 127 -1.32 -13.12 -9.38
C ASN A 127 -2.27 -13.34 -8.19
N GLY A 128 -3.11 -12.36 -7.86
CA GLY A 128 -3.98 -12.44 -6.69
C GLY A 128 -3.20 -12.39 -5.37
N LEU A 129 -3.87 -12.81 -4.29
CA LEU A 129 -3.29 -12.87 -2.94
C LEU A 129 -2.55 -14.19 -2.72
N ALA A 130 -1.52 -14.20 -1.87
CA ALA A 130 -0.73 -15.41 -1.57
C ALA A 130 -1.60 -16.60 -1.11
N ALA A 131 -2.62 -16.33 -0.29
CA ALA A 131 -3.57 -17.35 0.19
C ALA A 131 -4.63 -17.75 -0.85
N ALA A 132 -4.87 -16.91 -1.87
CA ALA A 132 -5.82 -17.17 -2.96
C ALA A 132 -5.17 -17.88 -4.16
N GLY A 133 -3.83 -17.83 -4.28
CA GLY A 133 -3.03 -18.47 -5.34
C GLY A 133 -2.88 -20.01 -5.22
N GLY A 134 -3.62 -20.66 -4.32
CA GLY A 134 -3.58 -22.11 -4.08
C GLY A 134 -4.26 -22.98 -5.15
N ALA A 135 -4.27 -22.56 -6.41
CA ALA A 135 -4.91 -23.27 -7.51
C ALA A 135 -3.93 -23.58 -8.67
N ASP A 136 -2.68 -23.95 -8.39
CA ASP A 136 -1.89 -24.80 -9.32
C ASP A 136 -0.71 -25.57 -8.68
N SER A 137 -0.63 -25.67 -7.34
CA SER A 137 0.37 -26.52 -6.67
C SER A 137 0.02 -28.01 -6.71
N SER A 138 -1.11 -28.39 -7.32
CA SER A 138 -1.52 -29.79 -7.50
C SER A 138 -0.68 -30.53 -8.54
N ALA A 139 0.19 -29.85 -9.29
CA ALA A 139 1.10 -30.46 -10.26
C ALA A 139 2.41 -31.02 -9.66
N MET A 140 2.69 -30.83 -8.36
CA MET A 140 3.93 -31.31 -7.71
C MET A 140 3.74 -32.35 -6.59
N MET A 141 2.55 -32.94 -6.46
CA MET A 141 2.33 -34.13 -5.62
C MET A 141 2.52 -35.39 -6.47
N GLY A 142 3.78 -35.74 -6.74
CA GLY A 142 4.09 -36.89 -7.57
C GLY A 142 5.51 -37.40 -7.43
N THR A 143 5.94 -37.78 -6.22
CA THR A 143 6.70 -39.02 -5.96
C THR A 143 6.77 -39.27 -4.45
N SER A 144 5.94 -40.19 -3.98
CA SER A 144 6.21 -40.98 -2.78
C SER A 144 7.55 -41.73 -2.94
N ASP A 145 8.21 -42.00 -1.82
CA ASP A 145 9.33 -42.94 -1.59
C ASP A 145 10.68 -42.30 -1.20
N MET A 146 10.93 -42.22 0.11
CA MET A 146 12.07 -42.88 0.78
C MET A 146 12.20 -42.41 2.24
N MET A 147 11.71 -43.26 3.15
CA MET A 147 12.15 -43.34 4.55
C MET A 147 13.63 -43.71 4.61
N GLY A 148 14.46 -42.96 5.36
CA GLY A 148 15.80 -43.44 5.68
C GLY A 148 16.71 -42.46 6.41
N ALA A 149 16.97 -42.79 7.67
CA ALA A 149 18.17 -42.49 8.46
C ALA A 149 18.33 -41.07 9.08
N ALA A 150 18.26 -41.06 10.41
CA ALA A 150 19.03 -40.15 11.27
C ALA A 150 20.55 -40.51 11.19
N PRO A 151 21.49 -39.66 11.62
CA PRO A 151 21.67 -39.39 13.05
C PRO A 151 22.20 -37.98 13.44
N ASP A 152 22.26 -37.79 14.75
CA ASP A 152 23.15 -36.88 15.50
C ASP A 152 22.81 -35.39 15.59
N THR A 153 21.94 -35.07 16.56
CA THR A 153 21.89 -33.76 17.22
C THR A 153 23.03 -33.64 18.23
N ALA A 154 24.17 -33.13 17.79
CA ALA A 154 25.22 -32.58 18.65
C ALA A 154 25.84 -31.36 17.97
N ASP A 155 25.99 -30.29 18.76
CA ASP A 155 26.64 -29.02 18.42
C ASP A 155 25.93 -28.13 17.39
N MET A 156 25.35 -27.03 17.87
CA MET A 156 25.87 -25.67 17.59
C MET A 156 25.14 -24.66 18.50
N MET A 157 25.72 -24.40 19.67
CA MET A 157 25.63 -23.07 20.27
C MET A 157 26.50 -22.13 19.43
N GLY A 158 25.96 -21.01 18.97
CA GLY A 158 26.82 -19.96 18.45
C GLY A 158 26.10 -18.84 17.72
N GLY A 159 25.93 -17.71 18.41
CA GLY A 159 25.95 -16.42 17.73
C GLY A 159 24.68 -15.60 17.86
N SER A 160 24.55 -14.93 19.00
CA SER A 160 23.97 -13.59 19.03
C SER A 160 24.74 -12.69 18.05
N ALA A 161 24.17 -12.45 16.87
CA ALA A 161 24.49 -11.32 16.00
C ALA A 161 23.18 -10.53 15.86
N MET A 162 22.93 -9.53 16.70
CA MET A 162 23.26 -8.13 16.38
C MET A 162 22.81 -7.75 14.95
N MET A 163 21.49 -7.75 14.71
CA MET A 163 20.87 -7.08 13.56
C MET A 163 20.94 -5.57 13.77
N GLY A 164 22.05 -4.98 13.34
CA GLY A 164 22.28 -3.54 13.36
C GLY A 164 23.14 -3.16 12.16
N GLY A 165 22.49 -2.62 11.13
CA GLY A 165 23.16 -2.06 9.97
C GLY A 165 22.32 -2.19 8.71
N SER A 166 21.57 -1.13 8.37
CA SER A 166 20.88 -0.97 7.10
C SER A 166 21.87 -1.09 5.93
N ALA A 167 22.08 -2.32 5.45
CA ALA A 167 22.35 -2.50 4.04
C ALA A 167 21.03 -2.20 3.34
N ALA A 168 21.05 -1.32 2.34
CA ALA A 168 19.92 -1.16 1.46
C ALA A 168 19.55 -2.57 0.94
N GLU A 169 18.37 -3.06 1.31
CA GLU A 169 17.83 -4.30 0.76
C GLU A 169 17.97 -4.25 -0.77
N PRO A 170 18.40 -5.33 -1.44
CA PRO A 170 18.53 -5.31 -2.89
C PRO A 170 17.19 -4.89 -3.49
N ILE A 171 17.19 -3.76 -4.21
CA ILE A 171 16.01 -3.27 -4.93
C ILE A 171 15.60 -4.39 -5.88
N LEU A 172 14.41 -4.94 -5.65
CA LEU A 172 13.87 -5.99 -6.50
C LEU A 172 13.60 -5.41 -7.90
N SER A 173 13.90 -6.17 -8.95
CA SER A 173 13.48 -5.75 -10.29
C SER A 173 11.97 -5.77 -10.41
N VAL A 174 11.43 -4.98 -11.33
CA VAL A 174 9.99 -5.00 -11.65
C VAL A 174 9.54 -6.41 -12.02
N ASP A 175 10.34 -7.16 -12.78
CA ASP A 175 10.05 -8.56 -13.12
C ASP A 175 9.95 -9.47 -11.89
N ALA A 176 10.82 -9.27 -10.90
CA ALA A 176 10.77 -10.02 -9.66
C ALA A 176 9.50 -9.69 -8.86
N LEU A 177 9.13 -8.42 -8.81
CA LEU A 177 7.89 -7.97 -8.15
C LEU A 177 6.64 -8.48 -8.88
N ALA A 178 6.65 -8.47 -10.20
CA ALA A 178 5.55 -8.95 -11.04
C ALA A 178 5.28 -10.46 -10.88
N ALA A 179 6.25 -11.23 -10.37
CA ALA A 179 6.09 -12.65 -10.06
C ALA A 179 5.55 -12.92 -8.64
N MET A 180 5.46 -11.89 -7.80
CA MET A 180 5.00 -12.02 -6.42
C MET A 180 3.48 -11.91 -6.30
N PRO A 181 2.87 -12.44 -5.22
CA PRO A 181 1.50 -12.12 -4.86
C PRO A 181 1.28 -10.62 -4.64
N ALA A 182 0.09 -10.12 -4.98
CA ALA A 182 -0.24 -8.71 -4.90
C ALA A 182 -0.15 -8.14 -3.47
N ASP A 183 -0.53 -8.94 -2.46
CA ASP A 183 -0.42 -8.57 -1.04
C ASP A 183 1.03 -8.41 -0.57
N GLU A 184 1.95 -9.24 -1.08
CA GLU A 184 3.36 -9.12 -0.73
C GLU A 184 4.00 -7.87 -1.35
N VAL A 185 3.63 -7.51 -2.58
CA VAL A 185 4.10 -6.25 -3.20
C VAL A 185 3.43 -5.04 -2.53
N PHE A 186 2.15 -5.13 -2.19
CA PHE A 186 1.44 -4.09 -1.44
C PHE A 186 2.08 -3.83 -0.06
N ALA A 187 2.57 -4.87 0.62
CA ALA A 187 3.32 -4.72 1.85
C ALA A 187 4.58 -3.86 1.64
N LYS A 188 5.34 -4.09 0.57
CA LYS A 188 6.52 -3.28 0.23
C LYS A 188 6.17 -1.81 -0.02
N VAL A 189 5.07 -1.54 -0.72
CA VAL A 189 4.53 -0.19 -0.90
C VAL A 189 4.22 0.45 0.46
N SER A 190 3.54 -0.28 1.35
CA SER A 190 3.16 0.19 2.69
C SER A 190 4.38 0.45 3.59
N ASP A 191 5.38 -0.43 3.55
CA ASP A 191 6.64 -0.28 4.27
C ASP A 191 7.41 0.96 3.79
N THR A 192 7.42 1.22 2.49
CA THR A 192 8.05 2.42 1.91
C THR A 192 7.36 3.70 2.41
N CYS A 193 6.02 3.71 2.47
CA CYS A 193 5.26 4.82 3.06
C CYS A 193 5.65 5.06 4.52
N SER A 194 5.75 3.98 5.31
CA SER A 194 6.10 4.02 6.73
C SER A 194 7.53 4.54 6.96
N ALA A 195 8.50 4.00 6.21
CA ALA A 195 9.90 4.40 6.30
C ALA A 195 10.08 5.89 5.97
N CYS A 196 9.46 6.36 4.86
CA CYS A 196 9.53 7.74 4.45
C CYS A 196 8.88 8.67 5.51
N HIS A 197 7.66 8.36 5.97
CA HIS A 197 7.00 9.18 6.97
C HIS A 197 7.74 9.22 8.31
N THR A 198 8.29 8.09 8.76
CA THR A 198 9.06 8.00 10.01
C THR A 198 10.25 8.96 9.98
N LYS A 199 10.99 8.99 8.87
CA LYS A 199 12.18 9.83 8.76
C LYS A 199 11.87 11.28 8.42
N PHE A 200 10.97 11.53 7.48
CA PHE A 200 10.85 12.82 6.80
C PHE A 200 9.58 13.62 7.11
N ARG A 201 8.59 13.01 7.77
CA ARG A 201 7.32 13.67 8.13
C ARG A 201 7.20 13.90 9.64
N LYS A 202 6.72 15.08 10.03
CA LYS A 202 6.28 15.40 11.40
C LYS A 202 4.94 14.73 11.67
N GLU A 203 4.73 14.24 12.89
CA GLU A 203 3.43 13.72 13.29
C GLU A 203 2.36 14.81 13.17
N ALA A 204 1.17 14.43 12.70
CA ALA A 204 0.02 15.33 12.73
C ALA A 204 -0.38 15.54 14.20
N ARG A 205 -0.34 16.79 14.66
CA ARG A 205 -0.83 17.17 15.99
C ARG A 205 -2.35 17.21 16.03
#